data_AF-A0A5E4YJK1-F1
#
_entry.id   AF-A0A5E4YJK1-F1
#
_cell.length_a   1.000
_cell.length_b   1.000
_cell.length_c   1.000
_cell.angle_alpha   90.00
_cell.angle_beta   90.00
_cell.angle_gamma   90.00
#
_symmetry.space_group_name_H-M   'P 1'
#
loop_
_entity.id
_entity.type
_entity.pdbx_description
1 polymer ?
#
loop_
_entity_poly.entity_id
_entity_poly.type
_entity_poly.pdbx_seq_one_letter_code
_entity_poly.pdbx_strand_id
1 'polypeptide(L)'
;MNEGEILERSRLVSLAQAMLDGKLSFFEGAVQVLAIKNRMGRIAGGDPDFDAFVAIQSETDHLPLQAQWSLWAPEALARLEPEFKRTEEWARAFAPQACRKLIARFSSL
;
A
#
# COMPACT_ATOMS: atom_id res chain seq x y z
N MET A 1 7.91 -8.63 -21.70
CA MET A 1 7.53 -8.83 -20.29
C MET A 1 7.66 -10.31 -19.99
N ASN A 2 8.29 -10.72 -18.89
CA ASN A 2 8.31 -12.15 -18.52
C ASN A 2 7.05 -12.50 -17.70
N GLU A 3 6.77 -13.79 -17.51
CA GLU A 3 5.58 -14.25 -16.79
C GLU A 3 5.52 -13.73 -15.35
N GLY A 4 6.66 -13.63 -14.68
CA GLY A 4 6.75 -13.05 -13.34
C GLY A 4 6.34 -11.57 -13.28
N GLU A 5 6.75 -10.77 -14.28
CA GLU A 5 6.40 -9.35 -14.38
C GLU A 5 4.89 -9.17 -14.65
N ILE A 6 4.28 -10.03 -15.47
CA ILE A 6 2.82 -10.05 -15.67
C ILE A 6 2.09 -10.31 -14.35
N LEU A 7 2.56 -11.31 -13.59
CA LEU A 7 1.96 -11.67 -12.31
C LEU A 7 2.05 -10.54 -11.28
N GLU A 8 3.21 -9.89 -11.16
CA GLU A 8 3.41 -8.77 -10.24
C GLU A 8 2.56 -7.55 -10.61
N ARG A 9 2.37 -7.25 -11.92
CA ARG A 9 1.43 -6.21 -12.37
C ARG A 9 0.00 -6.53 -11.99
N SER A 10 -0.44 -7.78 -12.20
CA SER A 10 -1.78 -8.23 -11.81
C SER A 10 -2.01 -8.14 -10.30
N ARG A 11 -1.00 -8.48 -9.49
CA ARG A 11 -1.03 -8.33 -8.03
C ARG A 11 -1.14 -6.86 -7.63
N LEU A 12 -0.36 -6.00 -8.26
CA LEU A 12 -0.38 -4.55 -7.99
C LEU A 12 -1.77 -3.95 -8.26
N VAL A 13 -2.38 -4.30 -9.39
CA VAL A 13 -3.75 -3.87 -9.75
C VAL A 13 -4.76 -4.38 -8.72
N SER A 14 -4.66 -5.65 -8.32
CA SER A 14 -5.57 -6.25 -7.34
C SER A 14 -5.47 -5.59 -5.96
N LEU A 15 -4.26 -5.25 -5.51
CA LEU A 15 -4.03 -4.53 -4.26
C LEU A 15 -4.60 -3.10 -4.31
N ALA A 16 -4.35 -2.39 -5.41
CA ALA A 16 -4.90 -1.06 -5.62
C ALA A 16 -6.43 -1.07 -5.60
N GLN A 17 -7.06 -2.08 -6.20
CA GLN A 17 -8.52 -2.26 -6.14
C GLN A 17 -9.01 -2.59 -4.73
N ALA A 18 -8.31 -3.48 -4.00
CA ALA A 18 -8.68 -3.83 -2.63
C ALA A 18 -8.65 -2.61 -1.67
N MET A 19 -7.69 -1.70 -1.86
CA MET A 19 -7.64 -0.43 -1.13
C MET A 19 -8.82 0.49 -1.47
N LEU A 20 -9.18 0.60 -2.76
CA LEU A 20 -10.35 1.38 -3.19
C LEU A 20 -11.66 0.82 -2.65
N ASP A 21 -11.77 -0.51 -2.56
CA ASP A 21 -12.94 -1.22 -2.02
C ASP A 21 -13.01 -1.17 -0.49
N GLY A 22 -11.99 -0.62 0.19
CA GLY A 22 -11.90 -0.62 1.65
C GLY A 22 -11.65 -1.98 2.29
N LYS A 23 -11.21 -2.97 1.50
CA LYS A 23 -10.86 -4.33 1.96
C LYS A 23 -9.44 -4.42 2.50
N LEU A 24 -8.60 -3.43 2.18
CA LEU A 24 -7.22 -3.29 2.63
C LEU A 24 -7.02 -1.83 3.04
N SER A 25 -6.41 -1.57 4.20
CA SER A 25 -6.07 -0.21 4.60
C SER A 25 -5.02 0.37 3.65
N PHE A 26 -4.95 1.70 3.55
CA PHE A 26 -3.95 2.34 2.70
C PHE A 26 -2.53 2.10 3.22
N PHE A 27 -2.34 1.98 4.54
CA PHE A 27 -1.03 1.71 5.13
C PHE A 27 -0.54 0.28 4.83
N GLU A 28 -1.38 -0.74 5.00
CA GLU A 28 -1.04 -2.13 4.65
C GLU A 28 -0.76 -2.24 3.15
N GLY A 29 -1.59 -1.60 2.34
CA GLY A 29 -1.44 -1.59 0.91
C GLY A 29 -0.17 -0.87 0.45
N ALA A 30 0.23 0.23 1.08
CA ALA A 30 1.45 0.96 0.74
C ALA A 30 2.70 0.09 0.88
N VAL A 31 2.83 -0.66 1.98
CA VAL A 31 3.96 -1.58 2.20
C VAL A 31 4.01 -2.64 1.09
N GLN A 32 2.86 -3.22 0.74
CA GLN A 32 2.79 -4.25 -0.29
C GLN A 32 3.07 -3.70 -1.70
N VAL A 33 2.54 -2.52 -2.03
CA VAL A 33 2.79 -1.82 -3.30
C VAL A 33 4.28 -1.59 -3.50
N LEU A 34 4.97 -1.07 -2.48
CA LEU A 34 6.41 -0.78 -2.57
C LEU A 34 7.26 -2.05 -2.61
N ALA A 35 6.84 -3.12 -1.92
CA ALA A 35 7.50 -4.42 -2.03
C ALA A 35 7.36 -5.03 -3.44
N ILE A 36 6.23 -4.84 -4.12
CA ILE A 36 6.05 -5.24 -5.52
C ILE A 36 6.91 -4.37 -6.45
N LYS A 37 6.89 -3.04 -6.27
CA LYS A 37 7.71 -2.09 -7.04
C LYS A 37 9.18 -2.51 -7.06
N ASN A 38 9.73 -2.83 -5.89
CA ASN A 38 11.13 -3.23 -5.73
C ASN A 38 11.45 -4.57 -6.43
N ARG A 39 10.48 -5.49 -6.52
CA ARG A 39 10.63 -6.79 -7.21
C ARG A 39 10.59 -6.67 -8.72
N MET A 40 9.82 -5.74 -9.28
CA MET A 40 9.70 -5.58 -10.73
C MET A 40 10.97 -5.03 -11.40
N GLY A 41 11.87 -4.38 -10.65
CA GLY A 41 13.23 -3.97 -11.08
C GLY A 41 13.32 -2.94 -12.22
N ARG A 42 12.24 -2.70 -12.97
CA ARG A 42 12.15 -1.78 -14.12
C ARG A 42 11.46 -0.45 -13.83
N ILE A 43 10.98 -0.27 -12.60
CA ILE A 43 10.33 0.99 -12.17
C ILE A 43 11.40 1.91 -11.60
N ALA A 44 11.44 3.15 -12.08
CA ALA A 44 12.37 4.14 -11.59
C ALA A 44 12.20 4.37 -10.07
N GLY A 45 13.31 4.65 -9.38
CA GLY A 45 13.29 4.93 -7.93
C GLY A 45 12.33 6.06 -7.58
N GLY A 46 12.39 7.18 -8.30
CA GLY A 46 11.53 8.36 -8.14
C GLY A 46 10.31 8.36 -9.07
N ASP A 47 9.68 7.22 -9.29
CA ASP A 47 8.46 7.14 -10.08
C ASP A 47 7.28 7.81 -9.32
N PRO A 48 6.70 8.91 -9.86
CA PRO A 48 5.73 9.73 -9.13
C PRO A 48 4.38 9.04 -8.89
N ASP A 49 4.08 7.94 -9.60
CA ASP A 49 2.89 7.14 -9.32
C ASP A 49 3.01 6.37 -7.98
N PHE A 50 4.23 6.31 -7.40
CA PHE A 50 4.51 5.61 -6.15
C PHE A 50 4.71 6.53 -4.93
N ASP A 51 4.84 7.84 -5.12
CA ASP A 51 5.17 8.80 -4.06
C ASP A 51 4.14 8.81 -2.93
N ALA A 52 2.85 8.67 -3.26
CA ALA A 52 1.79 8.56 -2.25
C ALA A 52 2.00 7.38 -1.30
N PHE A 53 2.44 6.23 -1.82
CA PHE A 53 2.68 5.04 -1.01
C PHE A 53 3.98 5.16 -0.20
N VAL A 54 5.00 5.84 -0.73
CA VAL A 54 6.21 6.18 0.05
C VAL A 54 5.85 7.08 1.22
N ALA A 55 5.08 8.14 0.99
CA ALA A 55 4.64 9.04 2.06
C ALA A 55 3.83 8.30 3.14
N ILE A 56 2.90 7.43 2.74
CA ILE A 56 2.12 6.63 3.68
C ILE A 56 3.05 5.70 4.48
N GLN A 57 3.91 4.94 3.82
CA GLN A 57 4.83 4.04 4.52
C GLN A 57 5.72 4.78 5.52
N SER A 58 6.23 5.96 5.16
CA SER A 58 7.06 6.77 6.07
C SER A 58 6.30 7.34 7.26
N GLU A 59 5.03 7.71 7.10
CA GLU A 59 4.20 8.21 8.21
C GLU A 59 3.72 7.07 9.13
N THR A 60 3.68 5.83 8.64
CA THR A 60 3.12 4.67 9.37
C THR A 60 4.15 3.59 9.70
N ASP A 61 5.46 3.85 9.57
CA ASP A 61 6.50 2.82 9.73
C ASP A 61 6.62 2.30 11.17
N HIS A 62 6.15 3.07 12.15
CA HIS A 62 6.06 2.68 13.57
C HIS A 62 4.80 1.89 13.91
N LEU A 63 3.79 1.86 13.04
CA LEU A 63 2.55 1.12 13.27
C LEU A 63 2.72 -0.36 12.89
N PRO A 64 2.29 -1.31 13.75
CA PRO A 64 2.42 -2.72 13.44
C PRO A 64 1.43 -3.15 12.35
N LEU A 65 1.96 -3.89 11.37
CA LEU A 65 1.14 -4.53 10.35
C LEU A 65 0.22 -5.58 10.99
N GLN A 66 -0.92 -5.88 10.37
CA GLN A 66 -1.88 -6.85 10.88
C GLN A 66 -1.24 -8.24 11.12
N ALA A 67 -0.31 -8.64 10.26
CA ALA A 67 0.45 -9.89 10.42
C ALA A 67 1.33 -9.92 11.69
N GLN A 68 1.64 -8.76 12.28
CA GLN A 68 2.44 -8.62 13.48
C GLN A 68 1.59 -8.49 14.74
N TRP A 69 0.26 -8.31 14.65
CA TRP A 69 -0.59 -8.03 15.82
C TRP A 69 -0.52 -9.12 16.89
N SER A 70 -0.29 -10.39 16.51
CA SER A 70 -0.11 -11.48 17.49
C SER A 70 1.15 -11.36 18.34
N LEU A 71 2.11 -10.51 17.94
CA LEU A 71 3.35 -10.23 18.66
C LEU A 71 3.22 -9.04 19.62
N TRP A 72 2.07 -8.35 19.61
CA TRP A 72 1.83 -7.15 20.40
C TRP A 72 0.86 -7.43 21.55
N ALA A 73 1.07 -6.73 22.67
CA ALA A 73 0.10 -6.74 23.76
C ALA A 73 -1.23 -6.11 23.28
N PRO A 74 -2.39 -6.71 23.60
CA PRO A 74 -3.69 -6.16 23.21
C PRO A 74 -3.90 -4.71 23.65
N GLU A 75 -3.40 -4.33 24.83
CA GLU A 75 -3.48 -2.97 25.36
C GLU A 75 -2.62 -1.98 24.56
N ALA A 76 -1.50 -2.44 23.99
CA ALA A 76 -0.66 -1.60 23.14
C ALA A 76 -1.37 -1.33 21.80
N LEU A 77 -1.98 -2.35 21.19
CA LEU A 77 -2.79 -2.19 19.98
C LEU A 77 -3.99 -1.26 20.21
N ALA A 78 -4.68 -1.40 21.36
CA ALA A 78 -5.79 -0.52 21.73
C ALA A 78 -5.38 0.95 21.86
N ARG A 79 -4.16 1.24 22.35
CA ARG A 79 -3.63 2.61 22.42
C ARG A 79 -3.29 3.21 21.04
N LEU A 80 -2.97 2.37 20.05
CA LEU A 80 -2.66 2.79 18.69
C LEU A 80 -3.90 2.95 17.81
N GLU A 81 -5.07 2.49 18.25
CA GLU A 81 -6.32 2.57 17.49
C GLU A 81 -6.66 3.97 16.96
N PRO A 82 -6.52 5.05 17.76
CA PRO A 82 -6.75 6.41 17.26
C PRO A 82 -5.77 6.81 16.16
N GLU A 83 -4.54 6.29 16.20
CA GLU A 83 -3.50 6.59 15.22
C GLU A 83 -3.71 5.82 13.91
N PHE A 84 -4.15 4.55 13.99
CA PHE A 84 -4.61 3.80 12.82
C PHE A 84 -5.74 4.53 12.09
N LYS A 85 -6.75 5.03 12.83
CA LYS A 85 -7.84 5.81 12.25
C LYS A 85 -7.34 7.11 11.61
N ARG A 86 -6.53 7.88 12.34
CA ARG A 86 -6.00 9.17 11.87
C ARG A 86 -5.20 9.01 10.58
N THR A 87 -4.29 8.03 10.52
CA THR A 87 -3.43 7.81 9.36
C THR A 87 -4.24 7.29 8.16
N GLU A 88 -5.23 6.44 8.38
CA GLU A 88 -6.16 5.98 7.34
C GLU A 88 -7.02 7.13 6.78
N GLU A 89 -7.55 8.00 7.63
CA GLU A 89 -8.30 9.20 7.22
C GLU A 89 -7.43 10.19 6.45
N TRP A 90 -6.20 10.43 6.92
CA TRP A 90 -5.22 11.26 6.21
C TRP A 90 -4.89 10.69 4.83
N ALA A 91 -4.58 9.39 4.74
CA ALA A 91 -4.25 8.73 3.48
C ALA A 91 -5.43 8.77 2.48
N ARG A 92 -6.67 8.66 2.96
CA ARG A 92 -7.89 8.70 2.15
C ARG A 92 -8.02 9.99 1.32
N ALA A 93 -7.38 11.09 1.73
CA ALA A 93 -7.40 12.34 0.99
C ALA A 93 -6.66 12.26 -0.37
N PHE A 94 -5.72 11.33 -0.56
CA PHE A 94 -4.90 11.26 -1.77
C PHE A 94 -4.65 9.85 -2.31
N ALA A 95 -4.59 8.83 -1.45
CA ALA A 95 -4.33 7.45 -1.86
C ALA A 95 -5.30 6.90 -2.91
N PRO A 96 -6.62 7.22 -2.92
CA PRO A 96 -7.52 6.75 -3.96
C PRO A 96 -7.12 7.19 -5.37
N GLN A 97 -6.57 8.40 -5.52
CA GLN A 97 -6.10 8.88 -6.81
C GLN A 97 -4.85 8.10 -7.26
N ALA A 98 -3.91 7.84 -6.34
CA ALA A 98 -2.72 7.04 -6.63
C ALA A 98 -3.09 5.60 -7.02
N CYS A 99 -4.04 4.98 -6.32
CA CYS A 99 -4.56 3.64 -6.66
C CYS A 99 -5.12 3.60 -8.08
N ARG A 100 -5.94 4.60 -8.47
CA ARG A 100 -6.49 4.69 -9.83
C ARG A 100 -5.40 4.85 -10.89
N LYS A 101 -4.34 5.63 -10.62
CA LYS A 101 -3.19 5.77 -11.54
C LYS A 101 -2.47 4.45 -11.72
N LEU A 102 -2.19 3.72 -10.63
CA LEU A 102 -1.57 2.39 -10.72
C LEU A 102 -2.45 1.42 -11.52
N ILE A 103 -3.76 1.37 -11.25
CA ILE A 103 -4.68 0.51 -12.01
C ILE A 103 -4.60 0.86 -13.50
N ALA A 104 -4.78 2.12 -13.87
CA ALA A 104 -4.76 2.54 -15.27
C ALA A 104 -3.43 2.23 -15.98
N ARG A 105 -2.30 2.36 -15.28
CA ARG A 105 -0.96 2.11 -15.84
C ARG A 105 -0.63 0.63 -15.99
N PHE A 106 -1.13 -0.21 -15.09
CA PHE A 106 -0.74 -1.61 -14.98
C PHE A 106 -1.83 -2.61 -15.43
N SER A 107 -3.06 -2.15 -15.73
CA SER A 107 -4.15 -2.98 -16.23
C SER A 107 -4.09 -3.29 -17.73
N SER A 108 -3.31 -2.52 -18.51
CA SER A 108 -3.08 -2.82 -19.92
C SER A 108 -2.03 -3.93 -20.07
N LEU A 109 -2.42 -4.97 -20.83
CA LEU A 109 -1.63 -6.14 -21.21
C LEU A 109 -0.49 -5.77 -22.18
#